data_AF-A0A7S4UI83-F1
#
_entry.id   AF-A0A7S4UI83-F1
#
_cell.length_a   1.000
_cell.length_b   1.000
_cell.length_c   1.000
_cell.angle_alpha   90.00
_cell.angle_beta   90.00
_cell.angle_gamma   90.00
#
_symmetry.space_group_name_H-M   'P 1'
#
loop_
_entity.id
_entity.type
_entity.pdbx_description
1 polymer ?
#
loop_
_entity_poly.entity_id
_entity_poly.type
_entity_poly.pdbx_seq_one_letter_code
_entity_poly.pdbx_strand_id
1 'polypeptide(L)'
;EKIDSTALREKYPETYKLVEGQMRSLLSDSKISSHQLISMLDQLSLIGWDGKKEPSSSLLPDIVKVLSKSVFAMKHTELARLFSSLSPFSCASSCLSSSAGWSLIKKVENSVKQMNNFEFLAVLDALAAIKVDMSSSLNERACDRLKRLLLDGRTEIGMDRMVRLLLLFGKARDCARNIEVIRLIASKIRVQALQVQDLLAVLLLLAE
;
A
#
# COMPACT_ATOMS: atom_id res chain seq x y z
N GLU A 1 9.52 -19.67 5.87
CA GLU A 1 10.35 -18.87 6.80
C GLU A 1 10.63 -17.52 6.17
N LYS A 2 10.36 -16.41 6.87
CA LYS A 2 10.82 -15.10 6.40
C LYS A 2 12.31 -15.02 6.65
N ILE A 3 13.09 -14.89 5.58
CA ILE A 3 14.54 -14.70 5.68
C ILE A 3 14.76 -13.32 6.32
N ASP A 4 15.53 -13.26 7.41
CA ASP A 4 15.93 -11.98 7.99
C ASP A 4 17.03 -11.35 7.12
N SER A 5 16.63 -10.38 6.31
CA SER A 5 17.53 -9.67 5.40
C SER A 5 18.66 -8.93 6.13
N THR A 6 18.44 -8.59 7.41
CA THR A 6 19.44 -7.99 8.28
C THR A 6 20.56 -8.99 8.54
N ALA A 7 20.21 -10.24 8.86
CA ALA A 7 21.16 -11.33 9.06
C ALA A 7 21.91 -11.69 7.77
N LEU A 8 21.23 -11.67 6.60
CA LEU A 8 21.91 -11.89 5.32
C LEU A 8 22.94 -10.79 5.00
N ARG A 9 22.60 -9.54 5.30
CA ARG A 9 23.48 -8.38 5.06
C ARG A 9 24.71 -8.40 5.98
N GLU A 10 24.52 -8.74 7.25
CA GLU A 10 25.62 -8.89 8.19
C GLU A 10 26.53 -10.07 7.82
N LYS A 11 25.93 -11.16 7.34
CA LYS A 11 26.66 -12.38 6.97
C LYS A 11 27.39 -12.26 5.62
N TYR A 12 26.86 -11.49 4.67
CA TYR A 12 27.41 -11.34 3.31
C TYR A 12 27.41 -9.88 2.82
N PRO A 13 28.14 -8.96 3.48
CA PRO A 13 28.06 -7.52 3.20
C PRO A 13 28.53 -7.15 1.79
N GLU A 14 29.58 -7.78 1.28
CA GLU A 14 30.13 -7.49 -0.05
C GLU A 14 29.25 -8.04 -1.17
N THR A 15 28.67 -9.24 -1.01
CA THR A 15 27.68 -9.78 -1.95
C THR A 15 26.43 -8.91 -1.96
N TYR A 16 25.99 -8.44 -0.80
CA TYR A 16 24.84 -7.54 -0.69
C TYR A 16 25.08 -6.23 -1.45
N LYS A 17 26.24 -5.58 -1.26
CA LYS A 17 26.61 -4.36 -2.00
C LYS A 17 26.71 -4.59 -3.50
N LEU A 18 27.28 -5.73 -3.93
CA LEU A 18 27.39 -6.05 -5.35
C LEU A 18 26.01 -6.19 -5.99
N VAL A 19 25.10 -6.93 -5.37
CA VAL A 19 23.73 -7.12 -5.84
C VAL A 19 22.97 -5.79 -5.84
N GLU A 20 23.11 -4.98 -4.78
CA GLU A 20 22.52 -3.64 -4.72
C GLU A 20 23.03 -2.74 -5.86
N GLY A 21 24.34 -2.76 -6.13
CA GLY A 21 24.96 -2.02 -7.24
C GLY A 21 24.44 -2.47 -8.60
N GLN A 22 24.29 -3.78 -8.82
CA GLN A 22 23.69 -4.33 -10.04
C GLN A 22 22.24 -3.90 -10.20
N MET A 23 21.43 -3.93 -9.13
CA MET A 23 20.05 -3.45 -9.16
C MET A 23 19.97 -1.95 -9.48
N ARG A 24 20.82 -1.11 -8.89
CA ARG A 24 20.89 0.32 -9.21
C ARG A 24 21.30 0.55 -10.68
N SER A 25 22.21 -0.25 -11.21
CA SER A 25 22.56 -0.22 -12.64
C SER A 25 21.42 -0.67 -13.56
N LEU A 26 20.57 -1.60 -13.12
CA LEU A 26 19.37 -1.99 -13.88
C LEU A 26 18.32 -0.88 -13.87
N LEU A 27 18.20 -0.13 -12.76
CA LEU A 27 17.27 1.00 -12.64
C LEU A 27 17.69 2.22 -13.47
N SER A 28 18.98 2.35 -13.79
CA SER A 28 19.46 3.39 -14.71
C SER A 28 19.26 3.01 -16.19
N ASP A 29 19.03 1.74 -16.50
CA ASP A 29 18.67 1.29 -17.85
C ASP A 29 17.22 1.69 -18.19
N SER A 30 17.05 2.40 -19.30
CA SER A 30 15.76 2.92 -19.76
C SER A 30 14.81 1.84 -20.30
N LYS A 31 15.27 0.59 -20.44
CA LYS A 31 14.49 -0.52 -21.01
C LYS A 31 13.68 -1.33 -20.01
N ILE A 32 13.86 -1.12 -18.71
CA ILE A 32 13.17 -1.93 -17.71
C ILE A 32 11.66 -1.62 -17.68
N SER A 33 10.85 -2.66 -17.85
CA SER A 33 9.38 -2.51 -17.86
C SER A 33 8.80 -2.36 -16.44
N SER A 34 7.63 -1.74 -16.33
CA SER A 34 6.87 -1.65 -15.07
C SER A 34 6.61 -3.04 -14.47
N HIS A 35 6.31 -4.03 -15.30
CA HIS A 35 6.09 -5.40 -14.88
C HIS A 35 7.33 -6.03 -14.24
N GLN A 36 8.50 -5.84 -14.85
CA GLN A 36 9.78 -6.32 -14.29
C GLN A 36 10.10 -5.63 -12.96
N LEU A 37 9.86 -4.33 -12.85
CA LEU A 37 10.06 -3.58 -11.60
C LEU A 37 9.13 -4.05 -10.49
N ILE A 38 7.86 -4.29 -10.79
CA ILE A 38 6.90 -4.82 -9.81
C ILE A 38 7.30 -6.24 -9.38
N SER A 39 7.71 -7.09 -10.32
CA SER A 39 8.21 -8.43 -10.00
C SER A 39 9.47 -8.39 -9.15
N MET A 40 10.36 -7.42 -9.37
CA MET A 40 11.53 -7.19 -8.54
C MET A 40 11.10 -6.77 -7.12
N LEU A 41 10.14 -5.85 -6.98
CA LEU A 41 9.59 -5.46 -5.68
C LEU A 41 9.00 -6.66 -4.91
N ASP A 42 8.26 -7.54 -5.60
CA ASP A 42 7.73 -8.77 -4.99
C ASP A 42 8.86 -9.64 -4.43
N GLN A 43 9.92 -9.85 -5.20
CA GLN A 43 11.08 -10.63 -4.77
C GLN A 43 11.83 -9.98 -3.61
N LEU A 44 12.05 -8.66 -3.68
CA LEU A 44 12.67 -7.88 -2.61
C LEU A 44 11.84 -7.96 -1.31
N SER A 45 10.52 -7.89 -1.43
CA SER A 45 9.60 -8.03 -0.31
C SER A 45 9.68 -9.43 0.33
N LEU A 46 9.70 -10.49 -0.50
CA LEU A 46 9.76 -11.88 -0.03
C LEU A 46 11.03 -12.17 0.78
N ILE A 47 12.18 -11.63 0.34
CA ILE A 47 13.45 -11.79 1.04
C ILE A 47 13.68 -10.74 2.13
N GLY A 48 12.71 -9.85 2.37
CA GLY A 48 12.79 -8.78 3.36
C GLY A 48 13.80 -7.68 3.04
N TRP A 49 14.26 -7.58 1.79
CA TRP A 49 15.26 -6.59 1.36
C TRP A 49 14.79 -5.16 1.68
N ASP A 50 15.67 -4.30 2.20
CA ASP A 50 15.38 -2.90 2.56
C ASP A 50 14.26 -2.68 3.60
N GLY A 51 13.76 -3.73 4.26
CA GLY A 51 12.53 -3.69 5.05
C GLY A 51 12.46 -2.63 6.15
N LYS A 52 13.55 -2.39 6.89
CA LYS A 52 13.66 -1.37 7.97
C LYS A 52 14.62 -0.22 7.64
N LYS A 53 15.05 -0.08 6.38
CA LYS A 53 16.03 0.94 6.00
C LYS A 53 15.40 2.31 5.90
N GLU A 54 16.19 3.34 6.22
CA GLU A 54 15.86 4.71 5.85
C GLU A 54 15.84 4.86 4.32
N PRO A 55 14.96 5.71 3.77
CA PRO A 55 14.78 5.88 2.33
C PRO A 55 16.09 6.17 1.57
N SER A 56 17.02 6.94 2.13
CA SER A 56 18.32 7.26 1.50
C SER A 56 19.21 6.04 1.24
N SER A 57 19.04 4.97 2.02
CA SER A 57 19.84 3.73 1.96
C SER A 57 19.11 2.58 1.25
N SER A 58 17.90 2.86 0.76
CA SER A 58 16.99 1.90 0.13
C SER A 58 17.05 2.01 -1.40
N LEU A 59 16.73 0.93 -2.10
CA LEU A 59 16.46 0.93 -3.55
C LEU A 59 15.07 1.47 -3.89
N LEU A 60 14.17 1.51 -2.90
CA LEU A 60 12.77 1.82 -3.10
C LEU A 60 12.51 3.20 -3.73
N PRO A 61 13.21 4.30 -3.35
CA PRO A 61 13.01 5.59 -4.01
C PRO A 61 13.35 5.56 -5.51
N ASP A 62 14.42 4.86 -5.89
CA ASP A 62 14.82 4.73 -7.29
C ASP A 62 13.79 3.93 -8.08
N ILE A 63 13.31 2.81 -7.51
CA ILE A 63 12.25 2.00 -8.11
C ILE A 63 10.97 2.82 -8.32
N VAL A 64 10.53 3.56 -7.29
CA VAL A 64 9.35 4.44 -7.36
C VAL A 64 9.54 5.51 -8.44
N LYS A 65 10.74 6.08 -8.56
CA LYS A 65 11.07 7.09 -9.58
C LYS A 65 11.04 6.53 -11.00
N VAL A 66 11.49 5.30 -11.23
CA VAL A 66 11.40 4.68 -12.57
C VAL A 66 9.95 4.32 -12.89
N LEU A 67 9.22 3.75 -11.92
CA LEU A 67 7.80 3.44 -12.06
C LEU A 67 6.94 4.68 -12.34
N SER A 68 7.23 5.81 -11.70
CA SER A 68 6.47 7.03 -11.92
C SER A 68 6.57 7.56 -13.36
N LYS A 69 7.63 7.23 -14.10
CA LYS A 69 7.77 7.58 -15.52
C LYS A 69 6.83 6.79 -16.42
N SER A 70 6.48 5.56 -16.03
CA SER A 70 5.59 4.67 -16.79
C SER A 70 4.15 4.65 -16.24
N VAL A 71 3.83 5.52 -15.28
CA VAL A 71 2.54 5.54 -14.56
C VAL A 71 1.31 5.65 -15.48
N PHE A 72 1.44 6.38 -16.60
CA PHE A 72 0.32 6.57 -17.52
C PHE A 72 -0.03 5.28 -18.27
N ALA A 73 0.99 4.47 -18.61
CA ALA A 73 0.85 3.20 -19.32
C ALA A 73 0.47 2.02 -18.42
N MET A 74 0.58 2.15 -17.09
CA MET A 74 0.22 1.08 -16.15
C MET A 74 -1.28 0.77 -16.18
N LYS A 75 -1.57 -0.54 -16.22
CA LYS A 75 -2.91 -1.10 -16.05
C LYS A 75 -3.35 -1.04 -14.58
N HIS A 76 -4.66 -1.11 -14.35
CA HIS A 76 -5.22 -1.11 -12.99
C HIS A 76 -4.74 -2.29 -12.14
N THR A 77 -4.62 -3.48 -12.75
CA THR A 77 -4.04 -4.68 -12.12
C THR A 77 -2.60 -4.47 -11.69
N GLU A 78 -1.78 -3.82 -12.52
CA GLU A 78 -0.37 -3.53 -12.23
C GLU A 78 -0.25 -2.49 -11.12
N LEU A 79 -1.14 -1.49 -11.11
CA LEU A 79 -1.19 -0.49 -10.06
C LEU A 79 -1.57 -1.12 -8.71
N ALA A 80 -2.59 -1.99 -8.69
CA ALA A 80 -2.96 -2.72 -7.48
C ALA A 80 -1.81 -3.60 -6.97
N ARG A 81 -1.18 -4.37 -7.87
CA ARG A 81 -0.02 -5.20 -7.53
C ARG A 81 1.13 -4.36 -6.99
N LEU A 82 1.48 -3.26 -7.64
CA LEU A 82 2.53 -2.34 -7.19
C LEU A 82 2.32 -1.90 -5.73
N PHE A 83 1.13 -1.40 -5.40
CA PHE A 83 0.84 -0.95 -4.03
C PHE A 83 0.90 -2.12 -3.03
N SER A 84 0.38 -3.29 -3.40
CA SER A 84 0.53 -4.50 -2.58
C SER A 84 2.00 -4.88 -2.36
N SER A 85 2.84 -4.82 -3.40
CA SER A 85 4.29 -5.08 -3.31
C SER A 85 5.00 -4.06 -2.43
N LEU A 86 4.58 -2.78 -2.44
CA LEU A 86 5.16 -1.72 -1.61
C LEU A 86 4.76 -1.82 -0.13
N SER A 87 3.59 -2.40 0.17
CA SER A 87 3.03 -2.46 1.53
C SER A 87 3.94 -3.03 2.63
N PRO A 88 4.85 -3.97 2.36
CA PRO A 88 5.71 -4.55 3.41
C PRO A 88 6.95 -3.71 3.74
N PHE A 89 7.25 -2.66 2.96
CA PHE A 89 8.45 -1.84 3.16
C PHE A 89 8.18 -0.67 4.10
N SER A 90 8.95 -0.54 5.19
CA SER A 90 8.73 0.54 6.17
C SER A 90 8.96 1.94 5.59
N CYS A 91 9.88 2.07 4.63
CA CYS A 91 10.18 3.33 3.96
C CYS A 91 9.20 3.69 2.83
N ALA A 92 8.22 2.83 2.51
CA ALA A 92 7.29 3.08 1.41
C ALA A 92 6.48 4.38 1.61
N SER A 93 6.12 4.74 2.84
CA SER A 93 5.41 6.00 3.13
C SER A 93 6.22 7.21 2.65
N SER A 94 7.49 7.29 3.07
CA SER A 94 8.38 8.38 2.65
C SER A 94 8.61 8.42 1.15
N CYS A 95 8.72 7.26 0.49
CA CYS A 95 8.88 7.20 -0.97
C CYS A 95 7.62 7.69 -1.70
N LEU A 96 6.44 7.35 -1.19
CA LEU A 96 5.16 7.76 -1.77
C LEU A 96 4.82 9.24 -1.53
N SER A 97 5.37 9.85 -0.46
CA SER A 97 5.29 11.29 -0.21
C SER A 97 6.17 12.15 -1.14
N SER A 98 7.04 11.54 -1.94
CA SER A 98 7.84 12.25 -2.96
C SER A 98 7.00 12.66 -4.18
N SER A 99 7.49 13.60 -5.00
CA SER A 99 6.80 14.00 -6.24
C SER A 99 6.54 12.82 -7.20
N ALA A 100 7.49 11.89 -7.30
CA ALA A 100 7.33 10.65 -8.06
C ALA A 100 6.23 9.75 -7.45
N GLY A 101 6.25 9.60 -6.14
CA GLY A 101 5.24 8.86 -5.39
C GLY A 101 3.82 9.42 -5.55
N TRP A 102 3.68 10.75 -5.45
CA TRP A 102 2.41 11.45 -5.67
C TRP A 102 1.83 11.22 -7.07
N SER A 103 2.68 11.05 -8.09
CA SER A 103 2.22 10.72 -9.43
C SER A 103 1.52 9.35 -9.49
N LEU A 104 2.03 8.36 -8.73
CA LEU A 104 1.41 7.04 -8.57
C LEU A 104 0.09 7.13 -7.80
N ILE A 105 0.06 7.89 -6.69
CA ILE A 105 -1.16 8.13 -5.90
C ILE A 105 -2.23 8.82 -6.75
N LYS A 106 -1.86 9.82 -7.55
CA LYS A 106 -2.78 10.52 -8.45
C LYS A 106 -3.34 9.60 -9.54
N LYS A 107 -2.54 8.65 -10.04
CA LYS A 107 -3.04 7.62 -10.95
C LYS A 107 -4.05 6.70 -10.26
N VAL A 108 -3.84 6.34 -8.99
CA VAL A 108 -4.84 5.62 -8.18
C VAL A 108 -6.13 6.44 -8.10
N GLU A 109 -6.05 7.70 -7.69
CA GLU A 109 -7.20 8.61 -7.56
C GLU A 109 -8.06 8.70 -8.85
N ASN A 110 -7.39 8.78 -10.00
CA ASN A 110 -8.04 8.82 -11.31
C ASN A 110 -8.63 7.46 -11.72
N SER A 111 -8.07 6.36 -11.20
CA SER A 111 -8.48 4.99 -11.52
C SER A 111 -9.52 4.41 -10.56
N VAL A 112 -9.85 5.10 -9.45
CA VAL A 112 -10.78 4.61 -8.41
C VAL A 112 -12.12 4.18 -8.98
N LYS A 113 -12.63 4.75 -10.07
CA LYS A 113 -13.93 4.31 -10.65
C LYS A 113 -13.80 3.14 -11.63
N GLN A 114 -12.61 2.92 -12.19
CA GLN A 114 -12.35 1.98 -13.28
C GLN A 114 -11.82 0.64 -12.79
N MET A 115 -11.16 0.62 -11.61
CA MET A 115 -10.72 -0.61 -10.96
C MET A 115 -11.88 -1.56 -10.72
N ASN A 116 -11.66 -2.87 -10.75
CA ASN A 116 -12.62 -3.82 -10.18
C ASN A 116 -12.56 -3.79 -8.64
N ASN A 117 -13.46 -4.52 -7.97
CA ASN A 117 -13.56 -4.48 -6.50
C ASN A 117 -12.32 -5.06 -5.82
N PHE A 118 -11.70 -6.09 -6.39
CA PHE A 118 -10.49 -6.70 -5.85
C PHE A 118 -9.30 -5.75 -5.93
N GLU A 119 -9.08 -5.12 -7.09
CA GLU A 119 -8.02 -4.12 -7.31
C GLU A 119 -8.19 -2.93 -6.38
N PHE A 120 -9.41 -2.39 -6.30
CA PHE A 120 -9.71 -1.25 -5.44
C PHE A 120 -9.42 -1.54 -3.97
N LEU A 121 -9.92 -2.68 -3.47
CA LEU A 121 -9.70 -3.08 -2.08
C LEU A 121 -8.22 -3.38 -1.80
N ALA A 122 -7.49 -3.99 -2.74
CA ALA A 122 -6.06 -4.25 -2.59
C ALA A 122 -5.24 -2.94 -2.49
N VAL A 123 -5.60 -1.92 -3.26
CA VAL A 123 -4.96 -0.60 -3.18
C VAL A 123 -5.25 0.07 -1.84
N LEU A 124 -6.51 0.05 -1.36
CA LEU A 124 -6.82 0.63 -0.04
C LEU A 124 -6.11 -0.09 1.10
N ASP A 125 -6.07 -1.42 1.06
CA ASP A 125 -5.37 -2.25 2.04
C ASP A 125 -3.88 -1.93 2.07
N ALA A 126 -3.27 -1.78 0.90
CA ALA A 126 -1.89 -1.35 0.78
C ALA A 126 -1.66 0.09 1.28
N LEU A 127 -2.51 1.04 0.93
CA LEU A 127 -2.39 2.43 1.42
C LEU A 127 -2.51 2.49 2.95
N ALA A 128 -3.41 1.69 3.54
CA ALA A 128 -3.55 1.54 4.99
C ALA A 128 -2.27 1.00 5.63
N ALA A 129 -1.69 -0.05 5.04
CA ALA A 129 -0.45 -0.66 5.53
C ALA A 129 0.75 0.30 5.43
N ILE A 130 0.85 1.04 4.32
CA ILE A 130 1.95 1.98 4.08
C ILE A 130 1.80 3.23 4.95
N LYS A 131 0.58 3.59 5.38
CA LYS A 131 0.28 4.83 6.13
C LYS A 131 0.66 6.07 5.33
N VAL A 132 0.16 6.14 4.09
CA VAL A 132 0.28 7.34 3.24
C VAL A 132 -0.91 8.25 3.49
N ASP A 133 -0.66 9.55 3.59
CA ASP A 133 -1.73 10.55 3.62
C ASP A 133 -2.42 10.60 2.26
N MET A 134 -3.71 10.28 2.24
CA MET A 134 -4.52 10.40 1.02
C MET A 134 -4.85 11.87 0.76
N SER A 135 -4.86 12.27 -0.51
CA SER A 135 -5.47 13.55 -0.90
C SER A 135 -6.95 13.55 -0.49
N SER A 136 -7.52 14.72 -0.20
CA SER A 136 -8.96 14.83 0.13
C SER A 136 -9.83 14.21 -0.97
N SER A 137 -9.53 14.51 -2.24
CA SER A 137 -10.25 13.94 -3.40
C SER A 137 -10.12 12.42 -3.50
N LEU A 138 -8.95 11.83 -3.24
CA LEU A 138 -8.79 10.38 -3.17
C LEU A 138 -9.62 9.79 -2.02
N ASN A 139 -9.55 10.40 -0.84
CA ASN A 139 -10.29 9.95 0.33
C ASN A 139 -11.82 9.96 0.08
N GLU A 140 -12.35 11.05 -0.48
CA GLU A 140 -13.76 11.18 -0.84
C GLU A 140 -14.20 10.08 -1.83
N ARG A 141 -13.46 9.91 -2.92
CA ARG A 141 -13.77 8.90 -3.94
C ARG A 141 -13.70 7.48 -3.39
N ALA A 142 -12.73 7.22 -2.52
CA ALA A 142 -12.59 5.93 -1.84
C ALA A 142 -13.76 5.67 -0.89
N CYS A 143 -14.16 6.67 -0.09
CA CYS A 143 -15.33 6.58 0.78
C CYS A 143 -16.60 6.27 0.02
N ASP A 144 -16.91 7.04 -1.03
CA ASP A 144 -18.13 6.88 -1.83
C ASP A 144 -18.20 5.51 -2.52
N ARG A 145 -17.05 5.00 -2.98
CA ARG A 145 -16.98 3.67 -3.58
C ARG A 145 -17.12 2.58 -2.52
N LEU A 146 -16.41 2.69 -1.40
CA LEU A 146 -16.45 1.69 -0.33
C LEU A 146 -17.83 1.60 0.32
N LYS A 147 -18.50 2.75 0.54
CA LYS A 147 -19.88 2.81 1.03
C LYS A 147 -20.82 1.98 0.16
N ARG A 148 -20.75 2.15 -1.17
CA ARG A 148 -21.56 1.35 -2.11
C ARG A 148 -21.25 -0.14 -2.01
N LEU A 149 -19.97 -0.50 -1.95
CA LEU A 149 -19.57 -1.91 -1.81
C LEU A 149 -20.09 -2.56 -0.52
N LEU A 150 -20.06 -1.84 0.60
CA LEU A 150 -20.53 -2.33 1.90
C LEU A 150 -22.06 -2.48 1.95
N LEU A 151 -22.79 -1.59 1.26
CA LEU A 151 -24.25 -1.60 1.18
C LEU A 151 -24.77 -2.66 0.19
N ASP A 152 -24.11 -2.83 -0.96
CA ASP A 152 -24.50 -3.80 -1.99
C ASP A 152 -24.45 -5.24 -1.47
N GLY A 153 -23.61 -5.53 -0.47
CA GLY A 153 -23.52 -6.82 0.21
C GLY A 153 -22.99 -7.98 -0.63
N ARG A 154 -22.70 -7.77 -1.92
CA ARG A 154 -22.19 -8.78 -2.86
C ARG A 154 -20.69 -9.03 -2.76
N THR A 155 -19.95 -8.09 -2.17
CA THR A 155 -18.49 -8.21 -2.01
C THR A 155 -18.20 -8.61 -0.57
N GLU A 156 -17.70 -9.82 -0.39
CA GLU A 156 -17.21 -10.26 0.91
C GLU A 156 -15.88 -9.56 1.20
N ILE A 157 -15.83 -8.84 2.33
CA ILE A 157 -14.64 -8.16 2.82
C ILE A 157 -14.28 -8.85 4.14
N GLY A 158 -13.13 -9.51 4.20
CA GLY A 158 -12.69 -10.18 5.43
C GLY A 158 -12.46 -9.19 6.57
N MET A 159 -12.59 -9.68 7.82
CA MET A 159 -12.45 -8.83 9.02
C MET A 159 -11.11 -8.10 9.11
N ASP A 160 -9.99 -8.78 8.83
CA ASP A 160 -8.65 -8.16 8.82
C ASP A 160 -8.57 -6.94 7.91
N ARG A 161 -9.25 -7.00 6.75
CA ARG A 161 -9.31 -5.90 5.80
C ARG A 161 -10.23 -4.80 6.31
N MET A 162 -11.37 -5.16 6.90
CA MET A 162 -12.26 -4.18 7.53
C MET A 162 -11.55 -3.37 8.62
N VAL A 163 -10.77 -4.02 9.49
CA VAL A 163 -9.98 -3.34 10.54
C VAL A 163 -8.94 -2.40 9.94
N ARG A 164 -8.23 -2.82 8.88
CA ARG A 164 -7.26 -1.95 8.19
C ARG A 164 -7.93 -0.75 7.50
N LEU A 165 -9.11 -0.94 6.93
CA LEU A 165 -9.89 0.16 6.37
C LEU A 165 -10.34 1.15 7.47
N LEU A 166 -10.72 0.67 8.66
CA LEU A 166 -11.01 1.55 9.80
C LEU A 166 -9.80 2.41 10.17
N LEU A 167 -8.61 1.81 10.25
CA LEU A 167 -7.36 2.54 10.52
C LEU A 167 -7.04 3.59 9.45
N LEU A 168 -7.30 3.28 8.18
CA LEU A 168 -7.07 4.19 7.06
C LEU A 168 -8.00 5.41 7.14
N PHE A 169 -9.31 5.19 7.28
CA PHE A 169 -10.29 6.28 7.28
C PHE A 169 -10.37 7.03 8.62
N GLY A 170 -10.02 6.37 9.74
CA GLY A 170 -9.97 7.01 11.06
C GLY A 170 -8.88 8.08 11.17
N LYS A 171 -7.77 7.92 10.44
CA LYS A 171 -6.65 8.88 10.44
C LYS A 171 -6.83 10.05 9.47
N ALA A 172 -7.69 9.90 8.46
CA ALA A 172 -7.91 10.96 7.49
C ALA A 172 -8.72 12.10 8.12
N ARG A 173 -8.20 13.33 8.02
CA ARG A 173 -8.72 14.56 8.65
C ARG A 173 -10.12 15.01 8.20
N ASP A 174 -10.79 14.25 7.34
CA ASP A 174 -12.06 14.61 6.72
C ASP A 174 -13.23 13.86 7.38
N CYS A 175 -13.89 14.52 8.33
CA CYS A 175 -14.59 13.82 9.39
C CYS A 175 -15.95 13.21 8.96
N ALA A 176 -16.77 13.89 8.16
CA ALA A 176 -18.17 13.49 8.02
C ALA A 176 -18.38 12.20 7.20
N ARG A 177 -17.75 12.10 6.02
CA ARG A 177 -17.88 10.92 5.14
C ARG A 177 -17.14 9.71 5.69
N ASN A 178 -15.98 9.92 6.31
CA ASN A 178 -15.22 8.85 6.96
C ASN A 178 -16.04 8.23 8.09
N ILE A 179 -16.74 9.04 8.91
CA ILE A 179 -17.61 8.53 9.98
C ILE A 179 -18.70 7.59 9.45
N GLU A 180 -19.33 7.90 8.32
CA GLU A 180 -20.35 7.01 7.75
C GLU A 180 -19.77 5.66 7.32
N VAL A 181 -18.63 5.67 6.64
CA VAL A 181 -17.92 4.45 6.23
C VAL A 181 -17.47 3.65 7.46
N ILE A 182 -16.90 4.32 8.47
CA ILE A 182 -16.50 3.71 9.74
C ILE A 182 -17.68 3.03 10.43
N ARG A 183 -18.84 3.70 10.51
CA ARG A 183 -20.07 3.12 11.08
C ARG A 183 -20.54 1.90 10.29
N LEU A 184 -20.51 1.96 8.96
CA LEU A 184 -20.89 0.82 8.11
C LEU A 184 -19.94 -0.36 8.34
N ILE A 185 -18.63 -0.13 8.36
CA ILE A 185 -17.64 -1.18 8.64
C ILE A 185 -17.87 -1.76 10.05
N ALA A 186 -17.97 -0.92 11.06
CA ALA A 186 -18.21 -1.36 12.45
C ALA A 186 -19.51 -2.16 12.58
N SER A 187 -20.57 -1.80 11.85
CA SER A 187 -21.82 -2.57 11.85
C SER A 187 -21.65 -3.97 11.27
N LYS A 188 -20.83 -4.13 10.23
CA LYS A 188 -20.53 -5.44 9.62
C LYS A 188 -19.66 -6.30 10.52
N ILE A 189 -18.67 -5.68 11.17
CA ILE A 189 -17.83 -6.33 12.17
C ILE A 189 -18.68 -6.80 13.36
N ARG A 190 -19.59 -5.97 13.90
CA ARG A 190 -20.44 -6.37 15.05
C ARG A 190 -21.30 -7.61 14.78
N VAL A 191 -21.64 -7.88 13.51
CA VAL A 191 -22.39 -9.07 13.08
C VAL A 191 -21.51 -10.33 13.05
N GLN A 192 -20.19 -10.18 12.96
CA GLN A 192 -19.22 -11.28 12.93
C GLN A 192 -18.39 -11.24 14.22
N ALA A 193 -18.66 -12.13 15.18
CA ALA A 193 -18.03 -12.13 16.51
C ALA A 193 -16.51 -11.84 16.49
N LEU A 194 -16.10 -10.76 17.16
CA LEU A 194 -14.74 -10.22 17.15
C LEU A 194 -13.74 -11.04 17.98
N GLN A 195 -12.50 -11.15 17.52
CA GLN A 195 -11.37 -11.50 18.37
C GLN A 195 -10.90 -10.26 19.17
N VAL A 196 -10.38 -10.48 20.38
CA VAL A 196 -10.05 -9.43 21.37
C VAL A 196 -9.03 -8.40 20.83
N GLN A 197 -8.11 -8.82 19.95
CA GLN A 197 -7.08 -7.94 19.39
C GLN A 197 -7.66 -6.90 18.42
N ASP A 198 -8.65 -7.30 17.60
CA ASP A 198 -9.33 -6.40 16.66
C ASP A 198 -10.22 -5.39 17.40
N LEU A 199 -10.83 -5.82 18.51
CA LEU A 199 -11.60 -4.94 19.38
C LEU A 199 -10.71 -3.85 20.01
N LEU A 200 -9.50 -4.20 20.43
CA LEU A 200 -8.55 -3.27 21.05
C LEU A 200 -8.10 -2.18 20.06
N ALA A 201 -7.84 -2.55 18.80
CA ALA A 201 -7.46 -1.60 17.75
C ALA A 201 -8.57 -0.59 17.43
N VAL A 202 -9.83 -1.05 17.42
CA VAL A 202 -11.00 -0.17 17.21
C VAL A 202 -11.26 0.72 18.43
N LEU A 203 -11.09 0.19 19.65
CA LEU A 203 -11.28 0.95 20.88
C LEU A 203 -10.21 2.04 21.09
N LEU A 204 -8.96 1.76 20.72
CA LEU A 204 -7.88 2.77 20.76
C LEU A 204 -8.11 3.91 19.75
N LEU A 205 -8.73 3.61 18.60
CA LEU A 205 -9.13 4.60 17.58
C LEU A 205 -10.30 5.50 18.00
N LEU A 206 -11.18 5.02 18.88
CA LEU A 206 -12.34 5.77 19.37
C LEU A 206 -12.04 6.59 20.63
N ALA A 207 -10.87 6.39 21.24
CA ALA A 207 -10.45 7.03 22.49
C ALA A 207 -9.56 8.27 22.28
N GLU A 208 -9.11 8.54 21.04
CA GLU A 208 -8.47 9.80 20.59
C GLU A 208 -9.50 10.73 19.94
#